data_AF-A0A0D1C4H7-F1
#
_entry.id   AF-A0A0D1C4H7-F1
#
_cell.length_a   1.000
_cell.length_b   1.000
_cell.length_c   1.000
_cell.angle_alpha   90.00
_cell.angle_beta   90.00
_cell.angle_gamma   90.00
#
_symmetry.space_group_name_H-M   'P 1'
#
loop_
_entity.id
_entity.type
_entity.pdbx_description
1 polymer ?
#
loop_
_entity_poly.entity_id
_entity_poly.type
_entity_poly.pdbx_seq_one_letter_code
_entity_poly.pdbx_strand_id
1 'polypeptide(L)'
;MAWDTDATREKLLDAAITEFSDRGFSGARIHQISRISGCNRERIYFYFGGKAELFEAALTRELVTALDDLPIVGSGPVAIADFAGRYFDLSNGRPSLARLTFWEGLEQGHPVGAETRALRAANKVSEIRDALPALSEAAAEDLLLTIVTLCHAWVSSPNVPLVITGTPDEERRRASIMRTSELLARDALGLPSQSP
;
A
#
# COMPACT_ATOMS: atom_id res chain seq x y z
N MET A 1 -12.96 5.41 36.04
CA MET A 1 -13.33 4.87 34.72
C MET A 1 -12.04 4.64 33.96
N ALA A 2 -11.58 3.39 33.89
CA ALA A 2 -10.49 3.01 33.01
C ALA A 2 -11.04 3.12 31.58
N TRP A 3 -10.70 4.20 30.90
CA TRP A 3 -10.96 4.31 29.47
C TRP A 3 -10.24 3.15 28.81
N ASP A 4 -10.92 2.40 27.95
CA ASP A 4 -10.26 1.45 27.06
C ASP A 4 -9.35 2.27 26.13
N THR A 5 -8.08 2.34 26.52
CA THR A 5 -7.06 3.17 25.89
C THR A 5 -6.82 2.74 24.45
N ASP A 6 -6.96 1.43 24.20
CA ASP A 6 -6.68 0.81 22.92
C ASP A 6 -7.85 1.07 21.97
N ALA A 7 -9.10 0.89 22.43
CA ALA A 7 -10.27 1.22 21.62
C ALA A 7 -10.32 2.72 21.24
N THR A 8 -9.84 3.60 22.10
CA THR A 8 -9.78 5.03 21.79
C THR A 8 -8.69 5.35 20.77
N ARG A 9 -7.52 4.72 20.92
CA ARG A 9 -6.41 4.86 19.98
C ARG A 9 -6.80 4.39 18.58
N GLU A 10 -7.49 3.26 18.46
CA GLU A 10 -7.95 2.73 17.17
C GLU A 10 -8.99 3.65 16.50
N LYS A 11 -9.96 4.18 17.25
CA LYS A 11 -10.93 5.16 16.70
C LYS A 11 -10.26 6.41 16.14
N LEU A 12 -9.18 6.86 16.78
CA LEU A 12 -8.40 7.99 16.30
C LEU A 12 -7.64 7.65 15.01
N LEU A 13 -7.06 6.44 14.92
CA LEU A 13 -6.39 5.97 13.72
C LEU A 13 -7.34 5.82 12.54
N ASP A 14 -8.50 5.18 12.72
CA ASP A 14 -9.50 5.02 11.66
C ASP A 14 -9.97 6.38 11.10
N ALA A 15 -10.22 7.34 11.99
CA ALA A 15 -10.58 8.70 11.62
C ALA A 15 -9.44 9.43 10.89
N ALA A 16 -8.20 9.23 11.34
CA ALA A 16 -7.01 9.82 10.73
C ALA A 16 -6.77 9.26 9.32
N ILE A 17 -6.86 7.94 9.14
CA ILE A 17 -6.71 7.25 7.85
C ILE A 17 -7.72 7.80 6.84
N THR A 18 -8.98 7.96 7.26
CA THR A 18 -10.03 8.55 6.42
C THR A 18 -9.67 9.99 6.02
N GLU A 19 -9.41 10.86 7.00
CA GLU A 19 -9.16 12.29 6.72
C GLU A 19 -7.87 12.51 5.90
N PHE A 20 -6.79 11.79 6.21
CA PHE A 20 -5.52 11.92 5.49
C PHE A 20 -5.58 11.32 4.09
N SER A 21 -6.24 10.18 3.89
CA SER A 21 -6.38 9.61 2.54
C SER A 21 -7.23 10.52 1.65
N ASP A 22 -8.24 11.20 2.19
CA ASP A 22 -9.10 12.12 1.43
C ASP A 22 -8.42 13.46 1.13
N ARG A 23 -7.70 14.04 2.09
CA ARG A 23 -7.27 15.44 2.03
C ARG A 23 -5.75 15.66 1.99
N GLY A 24 -4.97 14.60 2.06
CA GLY A 24 -3.52 14.68 2.21
C GLY A 24 -3.10 15.22 3.57
N PHE A 25 -1.78 15.25 3.81
CA PHE A 25 -1.25 15.69 5.09
C PHE A 25 -1.60 17.15 5.35
N SER A 26 -1.41 18.05 4.40
CA SER A 26 -1.58 19.50 4.52
C SER A 26 -3.06 19.88 4.65
N GLY A 27 -3.92 19.23 3.87
CA GLY A 27 -5.37 19.48 3.88
C GLY A 27 -6.08 18.96 5.12
N ALA A 28 -5.63 17.84 5.70
CA ALA A 28 -6.24 17.21 6.86
C ALA A 28 -6.27 18.11 8.11
N ARG A 29 -7.34 18.05 8.90
CA ARG A 29 -7.47 18.87 10.12
C ARG A 29 -7.70 17.99 11.35
N ILE A 30 -6.91 18.23 12.41
CA ILE A 30 -7.05 17.56 13.72
C ILE A 30 -8.49 17.68 14.26
N HIS A 31 -9.13 18.84 14.05
CA HIS A 31 -10.53 19.03 14.41
C HIS A 31 -11.48 18.06 13.66
N GLN A 32 -11.25 17.80 12.37
CA GLN A 32 -12.06 16.83 11.62
C GLN A 32 -11.82 15.41 12.10
N ILE A 33 -10.58 15.05 12.40
CA ILE A 33 -10.24 13.73 12.98
C ILE A 33 -10.95 13.53 14.33
N SER A 34 -10.91 14.53 15.22
CA SER A 34 -11.67 14.52 16.48
C SER A 34 -13.17 14.35 16.26
N ARG A 35 -13.73 15.07 15.29
CA ARG A 35 -15.16 14.97 14.95
C ARG A 35 -15.54 13.58 14.43
N ILE A 36 -14.74 13.00 13.52
CA ILE A 36 -15.00 11.68 12.92
C ILE A 36 -14.86 10.57 13.97
N SER A 37 -13.81 10.62 14.79
CA SER A 37 -13.55 9.64 15.86
C SER A 37 -14.50 9.74 17.06
N GLY A 38 -15.22 10.87 17.21
CA GLY A 38 -15.96 11.20 18.43
C GLY A 38 -15.07 11.43 19.66
N CYS A 39 -13.75 11.58 19.47
CA CYS A 39 -12.77 11.75 20.53
C CYS A 39 -12.29 13.21 20.60
N ASN A 40 -11.98 13.71 21.80
CA ASN A 40 -11.48 15.08 21.93
C ASN A 40 -10.05 15.24 21.34
N ARG A 41 -9.66 16.48 21.02
CA ARG A 41 -8.34 16.77 20.42
C ARG A 41 -7.17 16.42 21.34
N GLU A 42 -7.35 16.55 22.65
CA GLU A 42 -6.31 16.30 23.66
C GLU A 42 -5.84 14.85 23.60
N ARG A 43 -6.73 13.90 23.29
CA ARG A 43 -6.36 12.50 23.09
C ARG A 43 -5.42 12.29 21.91
N ILE A 44 -5.53 13.07 20.84
CA ILE A 44 -4.59 12.97 19.72
C ILE A 44 -3.18 13.33 20.17
N TYR A 45 -3.03 14.45 20.87
CA TYR A 45 -1.74 14.85 21.43
C TYR A 45 -1.23 13.86 22.48
N PHE A 46 -2.13 13.30 23.31
CA PHE A 46 -1.77 12.30 24.31
C PHE A 46 -1.25 11.00 23.69
N TYR A 47 -1.92 10.44 22.69
CA TYR A 47 -1.56 9.14 22.11
C TYR A 47 -0.48 9.22 21.03
N PHE A 48 -0.46 10.29 20.27
CA PHE A 48 0.40 10.40 19.08
C PHE A 48 1.38 11.56 19.15
N GLY A 49 1.18 12.55 20.03
CA GLY A 49 2.08 13.71 20.12
C GLY A 49 1.77 14.83 19.12
N GLY A 50 1.11 14.53 18.01
CA GLY A 50 0.79 15.54 17.02
C GLY A 50 0.20 14.98 15.73
N LYS A 51 0.06 15.86 14.74
CA LYS A 51 -0.47 15.53 13.41
C LYS A 51 0.53 14.71 12.58
N ALA A 52 1.82 15.01 12.68
CA ALA A 52 2.89 14.33 11.94
C ALA A 52 3.00 12.87 12.37
N GLU A 53 3.08 12.65 13.68
CA GLU A 53 3.16 11.33 14.29
C GLU A 53 1.86 10.54 14.12
N LEU A 54 0.70 11.21 14.11
CA LEU A 54 -0.58 10.57 13.77
C LEU A 54 -0.64 10.14 12.30
N PHE A 55 -0.09 10.93 11.37
CA PHE A 55 0.00 10.55 9.95
C PHE A 55 0.92 9.33 9.78
N GLU A 56 2.08 9.34 10.45
CA GLU A 56 2.99 8.20 10.48
C GLU A 56 2.32 6.94 11.00
N ALA A 57 1.63 7.04 12.14
CA ALA A 57 0.93 5.92 12.74
C ALA A 57 -0.20 5.40 11.82
N ALA A 58 -0.94 6.29 11.16
CA ALA A 58 -1.99 5.94 10.21
C ALA A 58 -1.43 5.18 8.99
N LEU A 59 -0.39 5.71 8.34
CA LEU A 59 0.24 5.07 7.17
C LEU A 59 0.88 3.73 7.55
N THR A 60 1.58 3.67 8.68
CA THR A 60 2.21 2.44 9.18
C THR A 60 1.17 1.37 9.51
N ARG A 61 0.08 1.74 10.18
CA ARG A 61 -1.02 0.82 10.50
C ARG A 61 -1.65 0.27 9.23
N GLU A 62 -2.00 1.12 8.27
CA GLU A 62 -2.58 0.68 7.00
C GLU A 62 -1.65 -0.26 6.24
N LEU A 63 -0.34 0.01 6.20
CA LEU A 63 0.62 -0.89 5.56
C LEU A 63 0.64 -2.26 6.24
N VAL A 64 0.73 -2.30 7.57
CA VAL A 64 0.79 -3.54 8.35
C VAL A 64 -0.49 -4.36 8.14
N THR A 65 -1.66 -3.74 8.29
CA THR A 65 -2.95 -4.41 8.11
C THR A 65 -3.17 -4.87 6.66
N ALA A 66 -2.58 -4.19 5.68
CA ALA A 66 -2.67 -4.56 4.27
C ALA A 66 -1.77 -5.76 3.92
N LEU A 67 -0.53 -5.79 4.41
CA LEU A 67 0.48 -6.76 3.96
C LEU A 67 0.58 -8.04 4.81
N ASP A 68 0.23 -7.98 6.09
CA ASP A 68 0.39 -9.13 6.99
C ASP A 68 -0.51 -10.31 6.56
N ASP A 69 -1.68 -10.04 5.95
CA ASP A 69 -2.63 -11.05 5.46
C ASP A 69 -2.47 -11.36 3.95
N LEU A 70 -1.39 -10.91 3.31
CA LEU A 70 -1.17 -11.07 1.87
C LEU A 70 0.12 -11.85 1.55
N PRO A 71 0.23 -13.15 1.90
CA PRO A 71 1.41 -13.95 1.61
C PRO A 71 1.57 -14.23 0.12
N ILE A 72 2.80 -14.43 -0.34
CA ILE A 72 3.07 -15.07 -1.64
C ILE A 72 2.96 -16.58 -1.45
N VAL A 73 2.11 -17.23 -2.25
CA VAL A 73 1.81 -18.67 -2.11
C VAL A 73 2.25 -19.40 -3.38
N GLY A 74 2.97 -20.50 -3.22
CA GLY A 74 3.49 -21.30 -4.32
C GLY A 74 4.88 -20.85 -4.77
N SER A 75 5.27 -21.24 -5.99
CA SER A 75 6.58 -20.96 -6.55
C SER A 75 6.52 -20.67 -8.04
N GLY A 76 7.60 -20.07 -8.56
CA GLY A 76 7.74 -19.69 -9.95
C GLY A 76 6.98 -18.42 -10.34
N PRO A 77 7.09 -17.98 -11.60
CA PRO A 77 6.50 -16.72 -12.09
C PRO A 77 4.98 -16.61 -11.90
N VAL A 78 4.26 -17.73 -11.91
CA VAL A 78 2.81 -17.77 -11.71
C VAL A 78 2.43 -17.33 -10.29
N ALA A 79 3.23 -17.67 -9.28
CA ALA A 79 3.00 -17.24 -7.90
C ALA A 79 3.13 -15.70 -7.75
N ILE A 80 4.03 -15.08 -8.52
CA ILE A 80 4.16 -13.62 -8.56
C ILE A 80 2.96 -12.96 -9.26
N ALA A 81 2.48 -13.53 -10.36
CA ALA A 81 1.26 -13.07 -11.01
C ALA A 81 0.06 -13.13 -10.06
N ASP A 82 -0.11 -14.25 -9.35
CA ASP A 82 -1.18 -14.40 -8.35
C ASP A 82 -1.07 -13.35 -7.24
N PHE A 83 0.13 -13.16 -6.68
CA PHE A 83 0.39 -12.10 -5.70
C PHE A 83 0.02 -10.71 -6.24
N ALA A 84 0.43 -10.37 -7.46
CA ALA A 84 0.11 -9.09 -8.08
C ALA A 84 -1.40 -8.90 -8.27
N GLY A 85 -2.13 -9.96 -8.64
CA GLY A 85 -3.59 -9.94 -8.72
C GLY A 85 -4.25 -9.69 -7.37
N ARG A 86 -3.84 -10.41 -6.32
CA ARG A 86 -4.39 -10.21 -4.96
C ARG A 86 -4.00 -8.86 -4.37
N TYR A 87 -2.81 -8.35 -4.67
CA TYR A 87 -2.38 -7.00 -4.27
C TYR A 87 -3.23 -5.92 -4.94
N PHE A 88 -3.57 -6.12 -6.22
CA PHE A 88 -4.50 -5.24 -6.93
C PHE A 88 -5.89 -5.25 -6.29
N ASP A 89 -6.43 -6.43 -5.98
CA ASP A 89 -7.72 -6.57 -5.31
C ASP A 89 -7.73 -5.89 -3.93
N LEU A 90 -6.67 -6.08 -3.16
CA LEU A 90 -6.44 -5.40 -1.87
C LEU A 90 -6.41 -3.87 -2.05
N SER A 91 -5.70 -3.38 -3.06
CA SER A 91 -5.57 -1.94 -3.32
C SER A 91 -6.93 -1.29 -3.67
N ASN A 92 -7.77 -1.98 -4.44
CA ASN A 92 -9.12 -1.50 -4.77
C ASN A 92 -10.08 -1.61 -3.57
N GLY A 93 -9.98 -2.69 -2.78
CA GLY A 93 -10.81 -2.89 -1.58
C GLY A 93 -10.42 -2.02 -0.39
N ARG A 94 -9.15 -1.57 -0.33
CA ARG A 94 -8.59 -0.69 0.72
C ARG A 94 -7.78 0.45 0.10
N PRO A 95 -8.45 1.44 -0.52
CA PRO A 95 -7.77 2.49 -1.29
C PRO A 95 -6.90 3.43 -0.44
N SER A 96 -7.13 3.45 0.88
CA SER A 96 -6.44 4.34 1.81
C SER A 96 -4.92 4.20 1.76
N LEU A 97 -4.37 2.98 1.69
CA LEU A 97 -2.93 2.78 1.65
C LEU A 97 -2.28 3.42 0.41
N ALA A 98 -2.88 3.18 -0.77
CA ALA A 98 -2.41 3.76 -2.03
C ALA A 98 -2.48 5.29 -1.99
N ARG A 99 -3.57 5.85 -1.45
CA ARG A 99 -3.77 7.30 -1.36
C ARG A 99 -2.81 7.95 -0.36
N LEU A 100 -2.63 7.36 0.82
CA LEU A 100 -1.69 7.86 1.83
C LEU A 100 -0.25 7.85 1.33
N THR A 101 0.16 6.77 0.63
CA THR A 101 1.48 6.68 0.01
C THR A 101 1.68 7.76 -1.06
N PHE A 102 0.64 8.07 -1.84
CA PHE A 102 0.71 9.11 -2.87
C PHE A 102 0.78 10.52 -2.24
N TRP A 103 -0.03 10.79 -1.23
CA TRP A 103 0.01 12.06 -0.49
C TRP A 103 1.34 12.28 0.23
N GLU A 104 1.92 11.22 0.81
CA GLU A 104 3.27 11.27 1.37
C GLU A 104 4.26 11.75 0.30
N GLY A 105 4.32 11.10 -0.85
CA GLY A 105 5.29 11.44 -1.90
C GLY A 105 5.09 12.84 -2.50
N LEU A 106 3.87 13.39 -2.48
CA LEU A 106 3.57 14.74 -2.96
C LEU A 106 3.89 15.84 -1.95
N GLU A 107 3.78 15.55 -0.65
CA GLU A 107 3.81 16.59 0.38
C GLU A 107 5.00 16.49 1.34
N GLN A 108 5.63 15.32 1.46
CA GLN A 108 6.74 15.07 2.37
C GLN A 108 8.06 14.99 1.60
N GLY A 109 9.11 15.60 2.16
CA GLY A 109 10.47 15.54 1.57
C GLY A 109 11.25 14.27 1.91
N HIS A 110 10.71 13.42 2.79
CA HIS A 110 11.32 12.17 3.24
C HIS A 110 10.24 11.13 3.56
N PRO A 111 10.56 9.83 3.50
CA PRO A 111 9.64 8.79 3.91
C PRO A 111 9.31 8.91 5.41
N VAL A 112 8.04 8.72 5.73
CA VAL A 112 7.49 8.66 7.08
C VAL A 112 7.36 7.19 7.50
N GLY A 113 7.69 6.87 8.76
CA GLY A 113 7.67 5.49 9.26
C GLY A 113 8.63 4.55 8.52
N ALA A 114 9.73 5.09 7.98
CA ALA A 114 10.61 4.41 7.03
C ALA A 114 11.11 3.04 7.53
N GLU A 115 11.48 2.93 8.81
CA GLU A 115 12.03 1.69 9.37
C GLU A 115 11.03 0.53 9.33
N THR A 116 9.79 0.75 9.80
CA THR A 116 8.75 -0.30 9.80
C THR A 116 8.36 -0.69 8.39
N ARG A 117 8.30 0.28 7.47
CA ARG A 117 7.96 0.05 6.06
C ARG A 117 9.08 -0.70 5.33
N ALA A 118 10.35 -0.35 5.59
CA ALA A 118 11.51 -1.04 5.05
C ALA A 118 11.54 -2.50 5.49
N LEU A 119 11.27 -2.78 6.77
CA LEU A 119 11.18 -4.15 7.28
C LEU A 119 10.07 -4.95 6.56
N ARG A 120 8.89 -4.37 6.36
CA ARG A 120 7.79 -5.04 5.64
C ARG A 120 8.09 -5.23 4.16
N ALA A 121 8.73 -4.27 3.51
CA ALA A 121 9.20 -4.42 2.14
C ALA A 121 10.22 -5.55 2.03
N ALA A 122 11.22 -5.60 2.92
CA ALA A 122 12.22 -6.66 2.96
C ALA A 122 11.60 -8.05 3.17
N ASN A 123 10.58 -8.19 4.02
CA ASN A 123 9.85 -9.44 4.19
C ASN A 123 9.19 -9.89 2.86
N LYS A 124 8.56 -8.97 2.12
CA LYS A 124 7.96 -9.30 0.82
C LYS A 124 9.00 -9.60 -0.26
N VAL A 125 10.14 -8.92 -0.24
CA VAL A 125 11.29 -9.25 -1.10
C VAL A 125 11.79 -10.67 -0.79
N SER A 126 11.87 -11.06 0.48
CA SER A 126 12.21 -12.43 0.88
C SER A 126 11.20 -13.44 0.35
N GLU A 127 9.89 -13.20 0.51
CA GLU A 127 8.84 -14.07 -0.02
C GLU A 127 8.92 -14.23 -1.55
N ILE A 128 9.26 -13.15 -2.28
CA ILE A 128 9.49 -13.22 -3.74
C ILE A 128 10.68 -14.12 -4.05
N ARG A 129 11.77 -14.00 -3.30
CA ARG A 129 12.97 -14.85 -3.47
C ARG A 129 12.71 -16.31 -3.07
N ASP A 130 11.85 -16.56 -2.09
CA ASP A 130 11.43 -17.92 -1.76
C ASP A 130 10.62 -18.55 -2.90
N ALA A 131 9.75 -17.77 -3.56
CA ALA A 131 9.02 -18.21 -4.75
C ALA A 131 9.92 -18.33 -5.99
N LEU A 132 10.99 -17.53 -6.08
CA LEU A 132 11.94 -17.46 -7.20
C LEU A 132 13.40 -17.51 -6.69
N PRO A 133 13.92 -18.68 -6.27
CA PRO A 133 15.22 -18.76 -5.58
C PRO A 133 16.44 -18.28 -6.38
N ALA A 134 16.33 -18.24 -7.71
CA ALA A 134 17.40 -17.78 -8.60
C ALA A 134 17.42 -16.26 -8.82
N LEU A 135 16.42 -15.51 -8.32
CA LEU A 135 16.42 -14.05 -8.40
C LEU A 135 17.47 -13.43 -7.47
N SER A 136 18.16 -12.41 -7.96
CA SER A 136 18.92 -11.51 -7.09
C SER A 136 17.98 -10.69 -6.21
N GLU A 137 18.51 -10.13 -5.12
CA GLU A 137 17.76 -9.24 -4.23
C GLU A 137 17.26 -8.01 -4.98
N ALA A 138 18.12 -7.34 -5.74
CA ALA A 138 17.74 -6.18 -6.55
C ALA A 138 16.61 -6.47 -7.55
N ALA A 139 16.62 -7.65 -8.20
CA ALA A 139 15.55 -8.03 -9.12
C ALA A 139 14.22 -8.29 -8.39
N ALA A 140 14.27 -8.82 -7.16
CA ALA A 140 13.07 -9.00 -6.33
C ALA A 140 12.53 -7.66 -5.81
N GLU A 141 13.42 -6.72 -5.45
CA GLU A 141 13.06 -5.34 -5.10
C GLU A 141 12.36 -4.62 -6.26
N ASP A 142 12.94 -4.68 -7.47
CA ASP A 142 12.36 -4.06 -8.67
C ASP A 142 10.99 -4.65 -9.03
N LEU A 143 10.83 -5.97 -8.85
CA LEU A 143 9.56 -6.66 -9.09
C LEU A 143 8.49 -6.24 -8.08
N LEU A 144 8.83 -6.16 -6.79
CA LEU A 144 7.92 -5.66 -5.75
C LEU A 144 7.54 -4.21 -6.02
N LEU A 145 8.53 -3.35 -6.32
CA LEU A 145 8.33 -1.94 -6.63
C LEU A 145 7.38 -1.79 -7.83
N THR A 146 7.56 -2.58 -8.88
CA THR A 146 6.71 -2.57 -10.07
C THR A 146 5.27 -2.95 -9.73
N ILE A 147 5.05 -4.03 -8.97
CA ILE A 147 3.70 -4.48 -8.58
C ILE A 147 3.00 -3.39 -7.75
N VAL A 148 3.67 -2.88 -6.72
CA VAL A 148 3.13 -1.88 -5.80
C VAL A 148 2.77 -0.60 -6.55
N THR A 149 3.69 -0.08 -7.37
CA THR A 149 3.47 1.19 -8.09
C THR A 149 2.37 1.09 -9.15
N LEU A 150 2.30 -0.01 -9.90
CA LEU A 150 1.23 -0.22 -10.89
C LEU A 150 -0.16 -0.32 -10.25
N CYS A 151 -0.27 -0.96 -9.08
CA CYS A 151 -1.53 -1.10 -8.36
C CYS A 151 -1.93 0.21 -7.66
N HIS A 152 -0.99 0.88 -6.97
CA HIS A 152 -1.26 2.15 -6.32
C HIS A 152 -1.65 3.25 -7.32
N ALA A 153 -0.98 3.32 -8.47
CA ALA A 153 -1.28 4.31 -9.49
C ALA A 153 -2.72 4.18 -10.04
N TRP A 154 -3.23 2.95 -10.15
CA TRP A 154 -4.62 2.71 -10.57
C TRP A 154 -5.62 3.38 -9.62
N VAL A 155 -5.40 3.25 -8.32
CA VAL A 155 -6.30 3.77 -7.27
C VAL A 155 -6.11 5.28 -7.08
N SER A 156 -4.87 5.75 -7.03
CA SER A 156 -4.55 7.14 -6.67
C SER A 156 -4.60 8.11 -7.85
N SER A 157 -4.59 7.62 -9.09
CA SER A 157 -4.65 8.43 -10.31
C SER A 157 -5.80 8.02 -11.26
N PRO A 158 -7.06 8.00 -10.80
CA PRO A 158 -8.19 7.43 -11.56
C PRO A 158 -8.51 8.18 -12.87
N ASN A 159 -8.06 9.43 -13.00
CA ASN A 159 -8.22 10.20 -14.24
C ASN A 159 -7.28 9.74 -15.35
N VAL A 160 -6.11 9.17 -15.02
CA VAL A 160 -5.14 8.70 -16.03
C VAL A 160 -5.73 7.62 -16.93
N PRO A 161 -6.29 6.51 -16.41
CA PRO A 161 -6.89 5.50 -17.27
C PRO A 161 -8.15 6.01 -17.98
N LEU A 162 -8.92 6.92 -17.39
CA LEU A 162 -10.05 7.56 -18.05
C LEU A 162 -9.60 8.38 -19.28
N VAL A 163 -8.54 9.17 -19.14
CA VAL A 163 -7.96 9.97 -20.25
C VAL A 163 -7.38 9.08 -21.34
N ILE A 164 -6.66 8.02 -20.96
CA ILE A 164 -5.97 7.14 -21.93
C ILE A 164 -6.97 6.23 -22.67
N THR A 165 -7.97 5.70 -21.98
CA THR A 165 -8.81 4.62 -22.51
C THR A 165 -10.25 5.02 -22.77
N GLY A 166 -10.73 6.13 -22.21
CA GLY A 166 -12.14 6.57 -22.27
C GLY A 166 -13.11 5.73 -21.42
N THR A 167 -12.88 4.42 -21.36
CA THR A 167 -13.66 3.43 -20.60
C THR A 167 -12.70 2.53 -19.81
N PRO A 168 -12.26 2.97 -18.62
CA PRO A 168 -11.38 2.16 -17.78
C PRO A 168 -12.06 0.85 -17.39
N ASP A 169 -11.31 -0.24 -17.43
CA ASP A 169 -11.78 -1.60 -17.15
C ASP A 169 -10.85 -2.23 -16.11
N GLU A 170 -11.40 -2.46 -14.93
CA GLU A 170 -10.68 -2.98 -13.77
C GLU A 170 -10.21 -4.43 -13.98
N GLU A 171 -11.07 -5.29 -14.52
CA GLU A 171 -10.74 -6.71 -14.75
C GLU A 171 -9.64 -6.84 -15.79
N ARG A 172 -9.75 -6.09 -16.89
CA ARG A 172 -8.69 -6.02 -17.91
C ARG A 172 -7.39 -5.44 -17.34
N ARG A 173 -7.47 -4.44 -16.45
CA ARG A 173 -6.27 -3.86 -15.81
C ARG A 173 -5.60 -4.86 -14.88
N ARG A 174 -6.37 -5.56 -14.06
CA ARG A 174 -5.89 -6.62 -13.16
C ARG A 174 -5.16 -7.70 -13.96
N ALA A 175 -5.78 -8.22 -15.01
CA ALA A 175 -5.17 -9.23 -15.88
C ALA A 175 -3.87 -8.73 -16.55
N SER A 176 -3.84 -7.46 -16.97
CA SER A 176 -2.63 -6.85 -17.53
C SER A 176 -1.50 -6.78 -16.51
N ILE A 177 -1.77 -6.37 -15.26
CA ILE A 177 -0.75 -6.28 -14.21
C ILE A 177 -0.21 -7.68 -13.89
N MET A 178 -1.09 -8.68 -13.73
CA MET A 178 -0.66 -10.07 -13.50
C MET A 178 0.26 -10.58 -14.61
N ARG A 179 -0.13 -10.37 -15.87
CA ARG A 179 0.68 -10.77 -17.03
C ARG A 179 2.04 -10.07 -17.07
N THR A 180 2.08 -8.76 -16.80
CA THR A 180 3.33 -8.00 -16.73
C THR A 180 4.25 -8.55 -15.64
N SER A 181 3.72 -8.81 -14.44
CA SER A 181 4.50 -9.36 -13.33
C SER A 181 5.05 -10.76 -13.63
N GLU A 182 4.27 -11.62 -14.27
CA GLU A 182 4.74 -12.94 -14.69
C GLU A 182 5.86 -12.85 -15.73
N LEU A 183 5.72 -11.97 -16.72
CA LEU A 183 6.73 -11.77 -17.76
C LEU A 183 8.05 -11.26 -17.19
N LEU A 184 8.00 -10.26 -16.29
CA LEU A 184 9.19 -9.76 -15.60
C LEU A 184 9.86 -10.84 -14.75
N ALA A 185 9.07 -11.65 -14.03
CA ALA A 185 9.59 -12.77 -13.26
C ALA A 185 10.26 -13.84 -14.15
N ARG A 186 9.70 -14.13 -15.33
CA ARG A 186 10.30 -15.06 -16.31
C ARG A 186 11.60 -14.52 -16.89
N ASP A 187 11.59 -13.25 -17.31
CA ASP A 187 12.75 -12.57 -17.90
C ASP A 187 13.92 -12.51 -16.91
N ALA A 188 13.65 -12.16 -15.65
CA ALA A 188 14.64 -12.15 -14.59
C ALA A 188 15.25 -13.54 -14.29
N LEU A 189 14.55 -14.63 -14.65
CA LEU A 189 15.07 -16.00 -14.58
C LEU A 189 15.79 -16.46 -15.86
N GLY A 190 15.84 -15.62 -16.90
CA GLY A 190 16.33 -16.01 -18.23
C GLY A 190 15.46 -17.06 -18.92
N LEU A 191 14.20 -17.20 -18.50
CA LEU A 191 13.27 -18.14 -19.11
C LEU A 191 12.67 -17.52 -20.39
N PRO A 192 12.57 -18.29 -21.49
CA PRO A 192 11.97 -17.77 -22.71
C PRO A 192 10.52 -17.33 -22.46
N SER A 193 10.14 -16.19 -23.01
CA SER A 193 8.74 -15.75 -23.05
C SER A 193 7.94 -16.80 -23.83
N GLN A 194 7.00 -17.50 -23.19
CA GLN A 194 6.07 -18.33 -23.93
C GLN A 194 5.22 -17.37 -24.78
N SER A 195 5.49 -17.34 -26.08
CA SER A 195 4.64 -16.64 -27.04
C SER A 195 3.28 -17.35 -27.08
N PRO A 196 2.17 -16.61 -27.16
CA PRO A 196 0.83 -17.20 -27.28
C PRO A 196 0.64 -18.00 -28.56
#